data_AF-A0A846H5V6-F1
#
_entry.id   AF-A0A846H5V6-F1
#
_cell.length_a   1.000
_cell.length_b   1.000
_cell.length_c   1.000
_cell.angle_alpha   90.00
_cell.angle_beta   90.00
_cell.angle_gamma   90.00
#
_symmetry.space_group_name_H-M   'P 1'
#
loop_
_entity.id
_entity.type
_entity.pdbx_description
1 polymer ?
#
loop_
_entity_poly.entity_id
_entity_poly.type
_entity_poly.pdbx_seq_one_letter_code
_entity_poly.pdbx_strand_id
1 'polypeptide(L)'
;MEKNDLKLSHVKAAIAISELTEYGDIINAVITTELYRRIHAANIKVVLGGDGSDELFGGYDMYALNISETELQQLFLHKLMNLHRTELQRVDRCSMAFNVETRVPFLDGEVVQLALSIEHDWKVKDKVEKWCLREAFKQELPNYIIKRKKNPLSHGEWFALLG
;
A
#
# COMPACT_ATOMS: atom_id res chain seq x y z
N MET A 1 -12.48 10.06 -13.61
CA MET A 1 -13.76 9.54 -13.13
C MET A 1 -14.16 10.59 -12.12
N GLU A 2 -15.15 11.39 -12.45
CA GLU A 2 -15.59 12.45 -11.54
C GLU A 2 -16.33 11.83 -10.35
N LYS A 3 -16.54 12.60 -9.28
CA LYS A 3 -17.15 12.15 -8.02
C LYS A 3 -18.50 11.41 -8.20
N ASN A 4 -19.22 11.68 -9.29
CA ASN A 4 -20.53 11.10 -9.61
C ASN A 4 -20.49 9.92 -10.61
N ASP A 5 -19.30 9.50 -11.05
CA ASP A 5 -19.16 8.42 -12.05
C ASP A 5 -19.11 7.03 -11.42
N LEU A 6 -19.09 6.90 -10.09
CA LEU A 6 -19.03 5.61 -9.43
C LEU A 6 -20.37 4.87 -9.51
N LYS A 7 -20.46 3.88 -10.39
CA LYS A 7 -21.65 3.05 -10.59
C LYS A 7 -21.53 1.72 -9.85
N LEU A 8 -22.67 1.11 -9.52
CA LEU A 8 -22.73 -0.24 -8.96
C LEU A 8 -21.99 -1.28 -9.83
N SER A 9 -21.95 -1.07 -11.15
CA SER A 9 -21.16 -1.90 -12.07
C SER A 9 -19.66 -1.90 -11.77
N HIS A 10 -19.11 -0.76 -11.32
CA HIS A 10 -17.69 -0.67 -10.94
C HIS A 10 -17.41 -1.47 -9.67
N VAL A 11 -18.31 -1.41 -8.70
CA VAL A 11 -18.21 -2.22 -7.45
C VAL A 11 -18.28 -3.70 -7.78
N LYS A 12 -19.25 -4.12 -8.61
CA LYS A 12 -19.38 -5.53 -9.03
C LYS A 12 -18.15 -6.02 -9.80
N ALA A 13 -17.61 -5.20 -10.70
CA ALA A 13 -16.39 -5.53 -11.43
C ALA A 13 -15.19 -5.66 -10.50
N ALA A 14 -15.03 -4.74 -9.54
CA ALA A 14 -13.95 -4.80 -8.56
C ALA A 14 -14.02 -6.07 -7.72
N ILE A 15 -15.20 -6.42 -7.18
CA ILE A 15 -15.41 -7.68 -6.43
C ILE A 15 -15.07 -8.89 -7.31
N ALA A 16 -15.54 -8.92 -8.56
CA ALA A 16 -15.31 -10.05 -9.45
C ALA A 16 -13.82 -10.20 -9.83
N ILE A 17 -13.11 -9.09 -10.04
CA ILE A 17 -11.70 -9.09 -10.45
C ILE A 17 -10.80 -9.40 -9.26
N SER A 18 -10.98 -8.73 -8.12
CA SER A 18 -10.10 -8.91 -6.97
C SER A 18 -10.44 -10.18 -6.18
N GLU A 19 -11.68 -10.67 -6.29
CA GLU A 19 -12.32 -11.67 -5.43
C GLU A 19 -12.15 -11.36 -3.94
N LEU A 20 -12.23 -10.07 -3.60
CA LEU A 20 -12.22 -9.60 -2.22
C LEU A 20 -13.66 -9.37 -1.76
N THR A 21 -13.94 -9.75 -0.51
CA THR A 21 -15.29 -9.72 0.07
C THR A 21 -15.42 -8.75 1.23
N GLU A 22 -14.30 -8.28 1.79
CA GLU A 22 -14.31 -7.31 2.88
C GLU A 22 -14.55 -5.89 2.37
N TYR A 23 -15.36 -5.12 3.10
CA TYR A 23 -15.76 -3.77 2.69
C TYR A 23 -14.57 -2.83 2.43
N GLY A 24 -13.57 -2.84 3.31
CA GLY A 24 -12.37 -2.00 3.17
C GLY A 24 -11.56 -2.37 1.92
N ASP A 25 -11.45 -3.66 1.63
CA ASP A 25 -10.72 -4.17 0.48
C ASP A 25 -11.44 -3.87 -0.84
N ILE A 26 -12.77 -3.95 -0.85
CA ILE A 26 -13.58 -3.62 -2.02
C ILE A 26 -13.40 -2.15 -2.40
N ILE A 27 -13.36 -1.23 -1.43
CA ILE A 27 -13.09 0.19 -1.70
C ILE A 27 -11.75 0.37 -2.43
N ASN A 28 -10.70 -0.25 -1.90
CA ASN A 28 -9.38 -0.19 -2.52
C ASN A 28 -9.38 -0.85 -3.90
N ALA A 29 -10.07 -1.99 -4.07
CA ALA A 29 -10.18 -2.70 -5.33
C ALA A 29 -10.87 -1.87 -6.42
N VAL A 30 -11.90 -1.10 -6.08
CA VAL A 30 -12.59 -0.21 -7.03
C VAL A 30 -11.64 0.85 -7.59
N ILE A 31 -10.87 1.52 -6.72
CA ILE A 31 -9.87 2.50 -7.14
C ILE A 31 -8.80 1.83 -8.00
N THR A 32 -8.29 0.70 -7.54
CA THR A 32 -7.16 -0.01 -8.16
C THR A 32 -7.51 -0.55 -9.54
N THR A 33 -8.70 -1.11 -9.70
CA THR A 33 -9.23 -1.61 -10.98
C THR A 33 -9.31 -0.48 -12.00
N GLU A 34 -9.87 0.67 -11.61
CA GLU A 34 -9.97 1.84 -12.50
C GLU A 34 -8.59 2.43 -12.83
N LEU A 35 -7.66 2.44 -11.88
CA LEU A 35 -6.28 2.86 -12.11
C LEU A 35 -5.61 1.98 -13.18
N TYR A 36 -5.65 0.66 -13.05
CA TYR A 36 -5.03 -0.24 -14.03
C TYR A 36 -5.70 -0.18 -15.39
N ARG A 37 -7.03 -0.02 -15.45
CA ARG A 37 -7.74 0.23 -16.71
C ARG A 37 -7.19 1.47 -17.43
N ARG A 38 -6.91 2.55 -16.70
CA ARG A 38 -6.33 3.79 -17.26
C ARG A 38 -4.88 3.61 -17.69
N ILE A 39 -4.07 2.91 -16.90
CA ILE A 39 -2.67 2.58 -17.22
C ILE A 39 -2.61 1.78 -18.53
N HIS A 40 -3.47 0.76 -18.66
CA HIS A 40 -3.59 -0.02 -19.88
C HIS A 40 -4.03 0.83 -21.08
N ALA A 41 -5.02 1.71 -20.90
CA ALA A 41 -5.47 2.62 -21.95
C ALA A 41 -4.38 3.62 -22.38
N ALA A 42 -3.43 3.94 -21.49
CA ALA A 42 -2.24 4.72 -21.80
C ALA A 42 -1.11 3.87 -22.46
N ASN A 43 -1.38 2.61 -22.80
CA ASN A 43 -0.46 1.64 -23.38
C ASN A 43 0.80 1.38 -22.53
N ILE A 44 0.69 1.51 -21.22
CA ILE A 44 1.76 1.16 -20.26
C ILE A 44 1.61 -0.31 -19.88
N LYS A 45 2.71 -1.06 -19.93
CA LYS A 45 2.73 -2.51 -19.66
C LYS A 45 3.35 -2.89 -18.33
N VAL A 46 4.24 -2.04 -17.80
CA VAL A 46 4.96 -2.29 -16.54
C VAL A 46 4.86 -1.07 -15.65
N VAL A 47 4.54 -1.28 -14.38
CA VAL A 47 4.54 -0.23 -13.36
C VAL A 47 5.24 -0.67 -12.10
N LEU A 48 5.74 0.30 -11.33
CA LEU A 48 6.35 0.08 -10.02
C LEU A 48 5.35 0.46 -8.93
N GLY A 49 5.01 -0.49 -8.07
CA GLY A 49 4.17 -0.33 -6.90
C GLY A 49 5.00 -0.07 -5.64
N GLY A 50 4.41 0.64 -4.69
CA GLY A 50 4.99 0.90 -3.36
C GLY A 50 4.59 -0.12 -2.29
N ASP A 51 3.85 -1.18 -2.67
CA ASP A 51 3.31 -2.18 -1.76
C ASP A 51 4.43 -2.94 -1.02
N GLY A 52 4.18 -3.32 0.24
CA GLY A 52 5.17 -3.91 1.13
C GLY A 52 5.99 -2.91 1.95
N SER A 53 6.01 -1.63 1.56
CA SER A 53 6.73 -0.58 2.29
C SER A 53 6.21 -0.40 3.73
N ASP A 54 4.89 -0.44 3.91
CA ASP A 54 4.26 -0.23 5.20
C ASP A 54 4.52 -1.38 6.17
N GLU A 55 4.47 -2.61 5.68
CA GLU A 55 4.76 -3.82 6.43
C GLU A 55 6.22 -3.88 6.82
N LEU A 56 7.14 -3.49 5.93
CA LEU A 56 8.58 -3.63 6.17
C LEU A 56 9.19 -2.51 7.02
N PHE A 57 8.70 -1.28 6.86
CA PHE A 57 9.34 -0.09 7.42
C PHE A 57 8.47 0.66 8.45
N GLY A 58 7.46 0.00 9.01
CA GLY A 58 6.72 0.56 10.14
C GLY A 58 5.71 1.64 9.73
N GLY A 59 4.89 1.36 8.72
CA GLY A 59 3.93 2.31 8.15
C GLY A 59 2.54 2.33 8.78
N TYR A 60 2.22 1.44 9.72
CA TYR A 60 0.92 1.38 10.39
C TYR A 60 1.00 1.89 11.83
N ASP A 61 -0.04 2.59 12.30
CA ASP A 61 -0.11 3.14 13.66
C ASP A 61 0.08 2.08 14.76
N MET A 62 -0.29 0.83 14.48
CA MET A 62 -0.08 -0.32 15.37
C MET A 62 1.39 -0.56 15.73
N TYR A 63 2.33 -0.08 14.91
CA TYR A 63 3.77 -0.16 15.18
C TYR A 63 4.25 0.90 16.19
N ALA A 64 3.43 1.90 16.51
CA ALA A 64 3.71 2.88 17.56
C ALA A 64 3.10 2.48 18.93
N LEU A 65 2.50 1.29 19.04
CA LEU A 65 1.94 0.79 20.29
C LEU A 65 3.05 0.40 21.26
N ASN A 66 2.83 0.66 22.56
CA ASN A 66 3.74 0.27 23.62
C ASN A 66 3.51 -1.21 24.01
N ILE A 67 3.95 -2.12 23.15
CA ILE A 67 3.89 -3.58 23.33
C ILE A 67 5.31 -4.14 23.50
N SER A 68 5.43 -5.40 23.93
CA SER A 68 6.76 -6.02 24.04
C SER A 68 7.41 -6.19 22.65
N GLU A 69 8.75 -6.21 22.62
CA GLU A 69 9.52 -6.41 21.39
C GLU A 69 9.14 -7.72 20.67
N THR A 70 8.90 -8.78 21.44
CA THR A 70 8.45 -10.07 20.91
C THR A 70 7.08 -9.97 20.23
N GLU A 71 6.11 -9.31 20.86
CA GLU A 71 4.76 -9.12 20.28
C GLU A 71 4.83 -8.28 19.01
N LEU A 72 5.68 -7.26 18.99
CA LEU A 72 5.89 -6.40 17.84
C LEU A 72 6.53 -7.16 16.67
N GLN A 73 7.53 -8.00 16.94
CA GLN A 73 8.13 -8.87 15.93
C GLN A 73 7.11 -9.88 15.38
N GLN A 74 6.28 -10.47 16.24
CA GLN A 74 5.20 -11.36 15.82
C GLN A 74 4.19 -10.64 14.94
N LEU A 75 3.80 -9.41 15.31
CA LEU A 75 2.88 -8.57 14.53
C LEU A 75 3.44 -8.26 13.14
N PHE A 76 4.73 -7.92 13.08
CA PHE A 76 5.45 -7.65 11.85
C PHE A 76 5.47 -8.87 10.92
N LEU A 77 5.92 -10.02 11.43
CA LEU A 77 5.97 -11.27 10.68
C LEU A 77 4.57 -11.71 10.24
N HIS A 78 3.57 -11.57 11.10
CA HIS A 78 2.18 -11.86 10.76
C HIS A 78 1.73 -11.01 9.55
N LYS A 79 1.95 -9.69 9.57
CA LYS A 79 1.57 -8.82 8.45
C LYS A 79 2.29 -9.18 7.15
N LEU A 80 3.61 -9.37 7.21
CA LEU A 80 4.42 -9.75 6.06
C LEU A 80 3.95 -11.08 5.45
N MET A 81 3.72 -12.10 6.29
CA MET A 81 3.22 -13.41 5.85
C MET A 81 1.77 -13.38 5.35
N ASN A 82 1.01 -12.31 5.61
CA ASN A 82 -0.37 -12.13 5.15
C ASN A 82 -0.48 -11.25 3.88
N LEU A 83 0.62 -10.67 3.38
CA LEU A 83 0.56 -9.76 2.22
C LEU A 83 -0.04 -10.42 0.97
N HIS A 84 0.28 -11.69 0.73
CA HIS A 84 -0.19 -12.45 -0.43
C HIS A 84 -1.72 -12.62 -0.50
N ARG A 85 -2.42 -12.53 0.64
CA ARG A 85 -3.89 -12.68 0.73
C ARG A 85 -4.62 -11.37 1.00
N THR A 86 -3.88 -10.26 1.02
CA THR A 86 -4.42 -8.92 1.31
C THR A 86 -4.03 -7.98 0.16
N GLU A 87 -3.09 -7.07 0.39
CA GLU A 87 -2.72 -6.03 -0.58
C GLU A 87 -2.16 -6.60 -1.89
N LEU A 88 -1.33 -7.64 -1.83
CA LEU A 88 -0.75 -8.22 -3.04
C LEU A 88 -1.78 -8.96 -3.89
N GLN A 89 -2.78 -9.59 -3.27
CA GLN A 89 -3.87 -10.23 -4.01
C GLN A 89 -4.65 -9.18 -4.82
N ARG A 90 -4.96 -8.03 -4.21
CA ARG A 90 -5.62 -6.91 -4.89
C ARG A 90 -4.77 -6.42 -6.06
N VAL A 91 -3.49 -6.12 -5.80
CA VAL A 91 -2.57 -5.56 -6.79
C VAL A 91 -2.40 -6.50 -7.98
N ASP A 92 -2.09 -7.78 -7.72
CA ASP A 92 -1.87 -8.79 -8.75
C ASP A 92 -3.11 -8.93 -9.64
N ARG A 93 -4.28 -9.20 -9.05
CA ARG A 93 -5.50 -9.47 -9.80
C ARG A 93 -6.01 -8.25 -10.56
N CYS A 94 -6.03 -7.08 -9.91
CA CYS A 94 -6.48 -5.86 -10.58
C CYS A 94 -5.52 -5.44 -11.71
N SER A 95 -4.21 -5.69 -11.58
CA SER A 95 -3.23 -5.37 -12.63
C SER A 95 -3.34 -6.32 -13.82
N MET A 96 -3.39 -7.63 -13.55
CA MET A 96 -3.42 -8.67 -14.57
C MET A 96 -4.74 -8.69 -15.34
N ALA A 97 -5.85 -8.25 -14.73
CA ALA A 97 -7.11 -8.02 -15.44
C ALA A 97 -7.00 -7.05 -16.64
N PHE A 98 -5.95 -6.22 -16.67
CA PHE A 98 -5.68 -5.28 -17.75
C PHE A 98 -4.29 -5.48 -18.38
N ASN A 99 -3.69 -6.67 -18.27
CA ASN A 99 -2.38 -7.00 -18.85
C ASN A 99 -1.29 -5.98 -18.48
N VAL A 100 -1.28 -5.52 -17.22
CA VAL A 100 -0.24 -4.66 -16.66
C VAL A 100 0.55 -5.47 -15.64
N GLU A 101 1.86 -5.54 -15.81
CA GLU A 101 2.78 -6.12 -14.83
C GLU A 101 3.12 -5.09 -13.76
N THR A 102 2.78 -5.39 -12.50
CA THR A 102 3.19 -4.56 -11.36
C THR A 102 4.35 -5.21 -10.63
N ARG A 103 5.47 -4.48 -10.53
CA ARG A 103 6.63 -4.88 -9.72
C ARG A 103 6.60 -4.13 -8.40
N VAL A 104 6.98 -4.78 -7.31
CA VAL A 104 6.93 -4.25 -5.95
C VAL A 104 8.34 -4.23 -5.34
N PRO A 105 9.18 -3.22 -5.64
CA PRO A 105 10.61 -3.23 -5.28
C PRO A 105 10.89 -3.33 -3.79
N PHE A 106 9.94 -2.91 -2.93
CA PHE A 106 10.09 -3.06 -1.49
C PHE A 106 10.14 -4.53 -1.04
N LEU A 107 9.54 -5.45 -1.80
CA LEU A 107 9.56 -6.88 -1.52
C LEU A 107 10.70 -7.62 -2.22
N ASP A 108 11.68 -6.90 -2.78
CA ASP A 108 12.94 -7.48 -3.21
C ASP A 108 13.65 -8.15 -2.02
N GLY A 109 14.30 -9.28 -2.25
CA GLY A 109 14.92 -10.08 -1.20
C GLY A 109 15.98 -9.31 -0.39
N GLU A 110 16.78 -8.46 -1.05
CA GLU A 110 17.79 -7.65 -0.39
C GLU A 110 17.17 -6.54 0.46
N VAL A 111 16.09 -5.94 -0.04
CA VAL A 111 15.33 -4.90 0.70
C VAL A 111 14.63 -5.51 1.91
N VAL A 112 14.03 -6.68 1.77
CA VAL A 112 13.41 -7.41 2.88
C VAL A 112 14.46 -7.77 3.93
N GLN A 113 15.61 -8.30 3.53
CA GLN A 113 16.69 -8.65 4.45
C GLN A 113 17.21 -7.43 5.21
N LEU A 114 17.43 -6.31 4.50
CA LEU A 114 17.80 -5.04 5.12
C LEU A 114 16.72 -4.59 6.12
N ALA A 115 15.45 -4.58 5.71
CA ALA A 115 14.35 -4.17 6.57
C ALA A 115 14.24 -5.03 7.85
N LEU A 116 14.50 -6.33 7.77
CA LEU A 116 14.52 -7.23 8.94
C LEU A 116 15.70 -6.97 9.89
N SER A 117 16.81 -6.41 9.40
CA SER A 117 17.98 -6.06 10.22
C SER A 117 17.86 -4.70 10.93
N ILE A 118 16.95 -3.84 10.48
CA ILE A 118 16.75 -2.50 11.05
C ILE A 118 15.97 -2.61 12.36
N GLU A 119 16.52 -2.04 13.43
CA GLU A 119 15.85 -1.90 14.72
C GLU A 119 14.53 -1.14 14.60
N HIS A 120 13.54 -1.50 15.42
CA HIS A 120 12.20 -0.94 15.33
C HIS A 120 12.14 0.59 15.53
N ASP A 121 12.96 1.12 16.43
CA ASP A 121 13.03 2.56 16.72
C ASP A 121 13.50 3.40 15.51
N TRP A 122 14.16 2.77 14.54
CA TRP A 122 14.51 3.39 13.27
C TRP A 122 13.39 3.31 12.23
N LYS A 123 12.42 2.41 12.41
CA LYS A 123 11.21 2.32 11.57
C LYS A 123 10.15 3.31 12.04
N VAL A 124 9.96 3.43 13.36
CA VAL A 124 9.03 4.37 13.97
C VAL A 124 9.76 5.21 15.02
N LYS A 125 9.85 6.52 14.79
CA LYS A 125 10.55 7.45 15.69
C LYS A 125 9.66 8.63 16.05
N ASP A 126 9.49 8.92 17.34
CA ASP A 126 8.67 10.04 17.82
C ASP A 126 7.24 10.04 17.23
N LYS A 127 6.64 8.85 17.09
CA LYS A 127 5.34 8.60 16.43
C LYS A 127 5.30 8.96 14.93
N VAL A 128 6.45 9.12 14.29
CA VAL A 128 6.59 9.27 12.84
C VAL A 128 6.90 7.91 12.24
N GLU A 129 6.02 7.47 11.35
CA GLU A 129 6.13 6.23 10.59
C GLU A 129 7.22 6.30 9.52
N LYS A 130 7.80 5.15 9.15
CA LYS A 130 8.79 5.01 8.08
C LYS A 130 9.98 5.96 8.23
N TRP A 131 10.45 6.16 9.47
CA TRP A 131 11.49 7.16 9.77
C TRP A 131 12.77 6.94 8.96
N CYS A 132 13.29 5.71 8.92
CA CYS A 132 14.46 5.35 8.12
C CYS A 132 14.30 5.67 6.63
N LEU A 133 13.14 5.41 6.03
CA LEU A 133 12.89 5.76 4.63
C LEU A 133 12.84 7.28 4.43
N ARG A 134 12.21 8.02 5.34
CA ARG A 134 12.15 9.49 5.28
C ARG A 134 13.53 10.10 5.34
N GLU A 135 14.40 9.61 6.21
CA GLU A 135 15.78 10.09 6.30
C GLU A 135 16.61 9.68 5.08
N ALA A 136 16.45 8.46 4.57
CA ALA A 136 17.16 7.98 3.37
C ALA A 136 16.90 8.86 2.14
N PHE A 137 15.65 9.31 1.93
CA PHE A 137 15.26 10.10 0.75
C PHE A 137 15.12 11.61 1.00
N LYS A 138 15.55 12.10 2.17
CA LYS A 138 15.36 13.50 2.60
C LYS A 138 15.96 14.55 1.66
N GLN A 139 17.02 14.18 0.96
CA GLN A 139 17.71 15.06 0.00
C GLN A 139 17.16 14.93 -1.43
N GLU A 140 16.41 13.86 -1.71
CA GLU A 140 15.91 13.55 -3.06
C GLU A 140 14.44 13.98 -3.24
N LEU A 141 13.64 13.95 -2.19
CA LEU A 141 12.22 14.28 -2.25
C LEU A 141 11.91 15.67 -1.64
N PRO A 142 10.91 16.39 -2.18
CA PRO A 142 10.47 17.65 -1.59
C PRO A 142 10.05 17.50 -0.12
N ASN A 143 10.37 18.51 0.69
CA ASN A 143 10.08 18.53 2.14
C ASN A 143 8.61 18.24 2.49
N TYR A 144 7.66 18.65 1.64
CA TYR A 144 6.24 18.40 1.88
C TYR A 144 5.86 16.92 1.72
N ILE A 145 6.58 16.16 0.89
CA ILE A 145 6.43 14.70 0.77
C ILE A 145 7.07 14.02 1.97
N ILE A 146 8.30 14.42 2.33
CA ILE A 146 9.06 13.87 3.46
C ILE A 146 8.34 14.06 4.79
N LYS A 147 7.55 15.13 4.97
CA LYS A 147 6.80 15.40 6.20
C LYS A 147 5.34 14.96 6.13
N ARG A 148 4.88 14.44 4.99
CA ARG A 148 3.49 14.02 4.80
C ARG A 148 3.18 12.83 5.71
N LYS A 149 2.09 12.92 6.48
CA LYS A 149 1.53 11.75 7.17
C LYS A 149 0.97 10.75 6.16
N LYS A 150 1.04 9.46 6.48
CA LYS A 150 0.38 8.42 5.70
C LYS A 150 -1.09 8.76 5.49
N ASN A 151 -1.54 8.56 4.25
CA ASN A 151 -2.95 8.62 3.91
C ASN A 151 -3.28 7.32 3.16
N PRO A 152 -4.21 6.48 3.66
CA PRO A 152 -4.63 5.27 2.96
C PRO A 152 -5.14 5.56 1.54
N LEU A 153 -5.04 4.58 0.65
CA LEU A 153 -5.57 4.70 -0.72
C LEU A 153 -7.06 5.06 -0.72
N SER A 154 -7.83 4.43 0.17
CA SER A 154 -9.24 4.70 0.41
C SER A 154 -9.55 6.10 0.95
N HIS A 155 -8.57 6.84 1.45
CA HIS A 155 -8.73 8.20 1.99
C HIS A 155 -8.02 9.26 1.15
N GLY A 156 -7.41 8.87 0.01
CA GLY A 156 -7.04 9.83 -1.03
C GLY A 156 -8.26 10.65 -1.45
N GLU A 157 -8.05 11.87 -1.96
CA GLU A 157 -9.09 12.90 -2.21
C GLU A 157 -10.36 12.42 -2.93
N TRP A 158 -10.31 11.27 -3.60
CA TRP A 158 -11.44 10.53 -4.16
C TRP A 158 -12.57 10.21 -3.15
N PHE A 159 -12.28 9.94 -1.88
CA PHE A 159 -13.28 9.61 -0.85
C PHE A 159 -13.51 10.74 0.18
N ALA A 160 -12.54 11.62 0.39
CA ALA A 160 -12.66 12.74 1.35
C ALA A 160 -13.79 13.73 1.00
N LEU A 161 -14.32 13.68 -0.22
CA LEU A 161 -15.45 14.49 -0.66
C LEU A 161 -16.81 13.78 -0.50
N LEU A 162 -16.88 12.51 -0.09
CA LEU A 162 -18.16 11.80 0.12
C LEU A 162 -18.74 12.01 1.54
N GLY A 163 -18.15 12.90 2.33
CA GLY A 163 -18.74 13.48 3.55
C GLY A 163 -19.47 14.77 3.26
#